data_AF-A0A537CTF5-F1
#
_entry.id   AF-A0A537CTF5-F1
#
_cell.length_a   1.000
_cell.length_b   1.000
_cell.length_c   1.000
_cell.angle_alpha   90.00
_cell.angle_beta   90.00
_cell.angle_gamma   90.00
#
_symmetry.space_group_name_H-M   'P 1'
#
loop_
_entity.id
_entity.type
_entity.pdbx_description
1 polymer ?
#
loop_
_entity_poly.entity_id
_entity_poly.type
_entity_poly.pdbx_seq_one_letter_code
_entity_poly.pdbx_strand_id
1 'polypeptide(L)'
;VSLAGGFVEVKFKPLSGKEDQAGGVLWRWKDGNNYYVARANALEDNVSLYYTANGRRITIKYVDAPVRANVWHTLRVEFNDKHISVHLDGKHYIDLDDTHIAGPGAVGVWTKADSVTSFDDFSYGTL
;
A
#
# COMPACT_ATOMS: atom_id res chain seq x y z
N VAL A 1 -4.30 -15.36 6.94
CA VAL A 1 -3.31 -15.80 5.92
C VAL A 1 -1.97 -15.16 6.23
N SER A 2 -0.85 -15.83 5.94
CA SER A 2 0.51 -15.30 6.14
C SER A 2 1.36 -15.61 4.90
N LEU A 3 1.97 -14.59 4.28
CA LEU A 3 2.74 -14.68 3.03
C LEU A 3 4.17 -14.17 3.25
N ALA A 4 5.18 -14.95 2.84
CA ALA A 4 6.60 -14.54 2.83
C ALA A 4 6.96 -13.72 1.58
N GLY A 5 6.36 -14.10 0.44
CA GLY A 5 6.43 -13.43 -0.84
C GLY A 5 5.18 -13.70 -1.66
N GLY A 6 4.89 -12.86 -2.65
CA GLY A 6 3.68 -12.89 -3.44
C GLY A 6 3.22 -11.49 -3.83
N PHE A 7 1.91 -11.30 -3.87
CA PHE A 7 1.29 -10.00 -4.13
C PHE A 7 0.09 -9.72 -3.23
N VAL A 8 -0.23 -8.44 -3.09
CA VAL A 8 -1.51 -7.94 -2.59
C VAL A 8 -2.02 -6.86 -3.55
N GLU A 9 -3.30 -6.91 -3.88
CA GLU A 9 -3.94 -6.02 -4.83
C GLU A 9 -5.34 -5.65 -4.35
N VAL A 10 -5.75 -4.42 -4.63
CA VAL A 10 -7.12 -3.96 -4.35
C VAL A 10 -7.53 -2.89 -5.35
N LYS A 11 -8.83 -2.84 -5.67
CA LYS A 11 -9.43 -1.63 -6.20
C LYS A 11 -9.82 -0.69 -5.08
N PHE A 12 -9.48 0.58 -5.21
CA PHE A 12 -9.86 1.60 -4.26
C PHE A 12 -10.47 2.82 -4.97
N LYS A 13 -11.43 3.46 -4.32
CA LYS A 13 -12.01 4.73 -4.75
C LYS A 13 -11.95 5.73 -3.59
N PRO A 14 -11.07 6.75 -3.66
CA PRO A 14 -11.01 7.80 -2.64
C PRO A 14 -12.23 8.72 -2.77
N LEU A 15 -13.09 8.78 -1.74
CA LEU A 15 -14.35 9.52 -1.78
C LEU A 15 -14.24 10.92 -1.18
N SER A 16 -13.63 11.03 0.01
CA SER A 16 -13.47 12.30 0.72
C SER A 16 -12.34 12.24 1.75
N GLY A 17 -12.00 13.41 2.29
CA GLY A 17 -11.01 13.62 3.34
C GLY A 17 -10.34 14.98 3.11
N LYS A 18 -9.92 15.65 4.19
CA LYS A 18 -9.29 16.98 4.14
C LYS A 18 -7.80 16.91 4.41
N GLU A 19 -7.35 15.98 5.27
CA GLU A 19 -5.93 15.77 5.55
C GLU A 19 -5.34 14.81 4.51
N ASP A 20 -6.00 13.67 4.32
CA ASP A 20 -5.69 12.70 3.28
C ASP A 20 -6.99 12.31 2.57
N GLN A 21 -6.90 12.05 1.26
CA GLN A 21 -7.95 11.34 0.52
C GLN A 21 -7.31 10.11 -0.14
N ALA A 22 -7.01 9.11 0.69
CA ALA A 22 -6.11 8.03 0.37
C ALA A 22 -6.70 6.63 0.52
N GLY A 23 -6.13 5.69 -0.23
CA GLY A 23 -6.36 4.25 -0.09
C GLY A 23 -5.05 3.50 -0.25
N GLY A 24 -4.96 2.32 0.35
CA GLY A 24 -3.71 1.59 0.36
C GLY A 24 -3.88 0.09 0.62
N VAL A 25 -2.76 -0.60 0.50
CA VAL A 25 -2.60 -2.00 0.92
C VAL A 25 -1.47 -2.09 1.93
N LEU A 26 -1.57 -3.08 2.81
CA LEU A 26 -0.53 -3.45 3.76
C LEU A 26 -0.14 -4.92 3.56
N TRP A 27 1.13 -5.23 3.81
CA TRP A 27 1.66 -6.59 3.77
C TRP A 27 2.72 -6.79 4.85
N ARG A 28 3.11 -8.05 5.05
CA ARG A 28 3.96 -8.48 6.17
C ARG A 28 3.46 -7.97 7.51
N TRP A 29 2.14 -7.90 7.67
CA TRP A 29 1.55 -7.50 8.93
C TRP A 29 1.75 -8.59 9.96
N LYS A 30 2.44 -8.23 11.03
CA LYS A 30 2.66 -9.10 12.20
C LYS A 30 1.76 -8.68 13.35
N ASP A 31 1.64 -7.37 13.54
CA ASP A 31 0.82 -6.71 14.55
C ASP A 31 0.62 -5.23 14.19
N GLY A 32 -0.08 -4.48 15.05
CA GLY A 32 -0.32 -3.04 14.86
C GLY A 32 0.95 -2.16 14.87
N ASN A 33 2.12 -2.73 15.11
CA ASN A 33 3.40 -2.05 15.23
C ASN A 33 4.42 -2.45 14.16
N ASN A 34 4.14 -3.47 13.32
CA ASN A 34 5.12 -4.06 12.41
C ASN A 34 4.48 -4.50 11.07
N TYR A 35 4.62 -3.69 10.02
CA TYR A 35 4.06 -3.94 8.67
C TYR A 35 4.61 -2.94 7.62
N TYR A 36 4.46 -3.27 6.33
CA TYR A 36 4.63 -2.31 5.23
C TYR A 36 3.29 -1.75 4.76
N VAL A 37 3.32 -0.57 4.12
CA VAL A 37 2.15 0.07 3.48
C VAL A 37 2.55 0.69 2.15
N ALA A 38 1.74 0.46 1.12
CA ALA A 38 1.68 1.31 -0.06
C ALA A 38 0.39 2.12 0.00
N ARG A 39 0.49 3.44 -0.18
CA ARG A 39 -0.64 4.39 -0.12
C ARG A 39 -0.66 5.20 -1.40
N ALA A 40 -1.82 5.29 -2.04
CA ALA A 40 -2.13 6.24 -3.08
C ALA A 40 -3.02 7.35 -2.50
N ASN A 41 -2.67 8.63 -2.71
CA ASN A 41 -3.39 9.77 -2.15
C ASN A 41 -3.80 10.75 -3.25
N ALA A 42 -5.09 11.06 -3.33
CA ALA A 42 -5.65 11.97 -4.33
C ALA A 42 -5.37 13.46 -4.05
N LEU A 43 -5.15 13.85 -2.80
CA LEU A 43 -4.82 15.25 -2.46
C LEU A 43 -3.36 15.59 -2.77
N GLU A 44 -2.48 14.60 -2.65
CA GLU A 44 -1.04 14.76 -2.88
C GLU A 44 -0.59 14.31 -4.27
N ASP A 45 -1.49 13.71 -5.06
CA ASP A 45 -1.24 13.15 -6.40
C ASP A 45 0.00 12.24 -6.43
N ASN A 46 0.05 11.29 -5.49
CA ASN A 46 1.22 10.43 -5.30
C ASN A 46 0.89 8.99 -4.89
N VAL A 47 1.89 8.14 -5.11
CA VAL A 47 2.04 6.84 -4.45
C VAL A 47 3.21 6.92 -3.49
N SER A 48 3.05 6.33 -2.33
CA SER A 48 4.02 6.35 -1.24
C SER A 48 4.21 4.97 -0.62
N LEU A 49 5.44 4.69 -0.20
CA LEU A 49 5.84 3.46 0.44
C LEU A 49 6.35 3.75 1.85
N TYR A 50 5.80 3.03 2.84
CA TYR A 50 6.17 3.14 4.25
C TYR A 50 6.46 1.77 4.84
N TYR A 51 7.21 1.77 5.93
CA TYR A 51 7.15 0.70 6.92
C TYR A 51 6.79 1.27 8.29
N THR A 52 6.13 0.46 9.10
CA THR A 52 5.95 0.70 10.53
C THR A 52 6.75 -0.37 11.26
N ALA A 53 7.69 0.03 12.11
CA ALA A 53 8.46 -0.87 12.97
C ALA A 53 8.43 -0.34 14.40
N ASN A 54 8.12 -1.22 15.36
CA ASN A 54 7.97 -0.84 16.77
C ASN A 54 6.99 0.34 16.96
N GLY A 55 5.91 0.37 16.17
CA GLY A 55 4.86 1.40 16.26
C GLY A 55 5.23 2.74 15.61
N ARG A 56 6.44 2.87 15.06
CA ARG A 56 6.88 4.08 14.37
C ARG A 56 6.83 3.89 12.86
N ARG A 57 6.00 4.69 12.19
CA ARG A 57 5.94 4.76 10.72
C ARG A 57 7.10 5.59 10.17
N ILE A 58 7.80 5.04 9.19
CA ILE A 58 8.89 5.68 8.44
C ILE A 58 8.55 5.62 6.95
N THR A 59 8.75 6.74 6.27
CA THR A 59 8.61 6.82 4.82
C THR A 59 9.88 6.29 4.15
N ILE A 60 9.71 5.40 3.18
CA ILE A 60 10.77 4.97 2.28
C ILE A 60 10.82 5.89 1.06
N LYS A 61 9.68 6.09 0.38
CA LYS A 61 9.63 6.86 -0.87
C LYS A 61 8.26 7.51 -1.13
N TYR A 62 8.29 8.64 -1.81
CA TYR A 62 7.16 9.28 -2.49
C TYR A 62 7.46 9.35 -3.98
N VAL A 63 6.46 9.09 -4.82
CA VAL A 63 6.54 9.23 -6.28
C VAL A 63 5.24 9.83 -6.80
N ASP A 64 5.34 10.87 -7.62
CA ASP A 64 4.19 11.49 -8.28
C ASP A 64 3.45 10.47 -9.15
N ALA A 65 2.13 10.40 -8.97
CA ALA A 65 1.26 9.45 -9.64
C ALA A 65 -0.17 10.00 -9.71
N PRO A 66 -0.87 9.88 -10.86
CA PRO A 66 -2.18 10.49 -11.02
C PRO A 66 -3.24 9.69 -10.24
N VAL A 67 -3.64 10.17 -9.07
CA VAL A 67 -4.66 9.56 -8.22
C VAL A 67 -5.88 10.45 -8.21
N ARG A 68 -6.91 10.09 -8.98
CA ARG A 68 -8.12 10.91 -9.11
C ARG A 68 -9.15 10.55 -8.05
N ALA A 69 -9.64 11.56 -7.33
CA ALA A 69 -10.79 11.44 -6.44
C ALA A 69 -12.03 10.92 -7.19
N ASN A 70 -12.87 10.15 -6.50
CA ASN A 70 -14.14 9.58 -7.00
C ASN A 70 -14.01 8.64 -8.22
N VAL A 71 -12.80 8.20 -8.56
CA VAL A 71 -12.50 7.23 -9.62
C VAL A 71 -11.98 5.93 -9.01
N TRP A 72 -12.32 4.80 -9.62
CA TRP A 72 -11.75 3.51 -9.23
C TRP A 72 -10.33 3.39 -9.79
N HIS A 73 -9.40 3.07 -8.91
CA HIS A 73 -8.00 2.79 -9.20
C HIS A 73 -7.65 1.38 -8.72
N THR A 74 -6.63 0.75 -9.31
CA THR A 74 -6.06 -0.51 -8.84
C THR A 74 -4.68 -0.26 -8.26
N LEU A 75 -4.48 -0.62 -6.98
CA LEU A 75 -3.17 -0.58 -6.33
C LEU A 75 -2.70 -2.01 -6.09
N ARG A 76 -1.50 -2.32 -6.59
CA ARG A 76 -0.86 -3.63 -6.46
C ARG A 76 0.53 -3.47 -5.87
N VAL A 77 0.86 -4.37 -4.94
CA VAL A 77 2.23 -4.55 -4.46
C VAL A 77 2.64 -5.98 -4.70
N GLU A 78 3.79 -6.15 -5.36
CA GLU A 78 4.51 -7.41 -5.45
C GLU A 78 5.69 -7.37 -4.48
N PHE A 79 5.89 -8.43 -3.71
CA PHE A 79 6.93 -8.49 -2.71
C PHE A 79 7.55 -9.88 -2.66
N ASN A 80 8.88 -9.95 -2.71
CA ASN A 80 9.61 -11.21 -2.57
C ASN A 80 10.94 -10.97 -1.86
N ASP A 81 11.19 -11.67 -0.75
CA ASP A 81 12.35 -11.45 0.11
C ASP A 81 12.54 -9.97 0.52
N LYS A 82 13.49 -9.25 -0.08
CA LYS A 82 13.70 -7.82 0.16
C LYS A 82 13.07 -6.92 -0.91
N HIS A 83 12.73 -7.48 -2.06
CA HIS A 83 12.29 -6.73 -3.21
C HIS A 83 10.81 -6.35 -3.08
N ILE A 84 10.49 -5.08 -3.38
CA ILE A 84 9.15 -4.52 -3.34
C ILE A 84 8.93 -3.74 -4.64
N SER A 85 7.84 -4.08 -5.35
CA SER A 85 7.37 -3.37 -6.52
C SER A 85 5.93 -2.88 -6.31
N VAL A 86 5.69 -1.58 -6.56
CA VAL A 86 4.37 -0.93 -6.38
C VAL A 86 3.85 -0.44 -7.72
N HIS A 87 2.63 -0.84 -8.05
CA HIS A 87 1.93 -0.48 -9.28
C HIS A 87 0.62 0.23 -8.98
N LEU A 88 0.32 1.28 -9.74
CA LEU A 88 -0.97 1.95 -9.76
C LEU A 88 -1.52 1.87 -11.18
N ASP A 89 -2.74 1.36 -11.33
CA ASP A 89 -3.42 1.15 -12.61
C ASP A 89 -2.55 0.41 -13.64
N GLY A 90 -1.82 -0.61 -13.18
CA GLY A 90 -0.92 -1.41 -14.00
C GLY A 90 0.43 -0.75 -14.34
N LYS A 91 0.60 0.54 -14.08
CA LYS A 91 1.89 1.23 -14.26
C LYS A 91 2.75 1.08 -13.00
N HIS A 92 4.02 0.77 -13.21
CA HIS A 92 5.03 0.64 -12.15
C HIS A 92 5.55 2.01 -11.68
N TYR A 93 5.59 2.24 -10.37
CA TYR A 93 5.98 3.53 -9.77
C TYR A 93 7.13 3.43 -8.77
N ILE A 94 7.19 2.35 -7.99
CA ILE A 94 8.25 2.15 -6.98
C ILE A 94 8.83 0.76 -7.17
N ASP A 95 10.15 0.70 -7.29
CA ASP A 95 10.97 -0.50 -7.37
C ASP A 95 12.17 -0.33 -6.43
N LEU A 96 12.30 -1.15 -5.41
CA LEU A 96 13.46 -1.12 -4.51
C LEU A 96 13.55 -2.38 -3.64
N ASP A 97 14.69 -2.50 -2.97
CA ASP A 97 14.89 -3.45 -1.88
C ASP A 97 14.70 -2.75 -0.52
N ASP A 98 14.00 -3.41 0.41
CA ASP A 98 13.90 -3.02 1.82
C ASP A 98 13.85 -4.27 2.73
N THR A 99 14.51 -4.20 3.89
CA THR A 99 14.64 -5.33 4.82
C THR A 99 14.13 -5.05 6.23
N HIS A 100 13.46 -3.92 6.46
CA HIS A 100 13.01 -3.52 7.80
C HIS A 100 11.97 -4.47 8.41
N ILE A 101 11.07 -5.03 7.58
CA ILE A 101 10.11 -6.05 7.99
C ILE A 101 10.38 -7.33 7.19
N ALA A 102 11.03 -8.29 7.83
CA ALA A 102 11.35 -9.59 7.23
C ALA A 102 10.32 -10.68 7.58
N GLY A 103 10.30 -11.74 6.77
CA GLY A 103 9.50 -12.93 7.02
C GLY A 103 8.02 -12.78 6.66
N PRO A 104 7.22 -13.84 6.91
CA PRO A 104 5.83 -13.87 6.50
C PRO A 104 4.94 -13.00 7.40
N GLY A 105 3.84 -12.50 6.83
CA GLY A 105 2.79 -11.82 7.58
C GLY A 105 1.49 -11.69 6.80
N ALA A 106 0.46 -11.17 7.45
CA ALA A 106 -0.83 -10.96 6.82
C ALA A 106 -0.81 -9.80 5.81
N VAL A 107 -1.82 -9.78 4.94
CA VAL A 107 -2.09 -8.74 3.96
C VAL A 107 -3.45 -8.13 4.21
N GLY A 108 -3.66 -6.89 3.79
CA GLY A 108 -4.94 -6.21 3.96
C GLY A 108 -4.99 -4.87 3.25
N VAL A 109 -6.10 -4.15 3.46
CA VAL A 109 -6.30 -2.78 3.00
C VAL A 109 -5.92 -1.79 4.09
N TRP A 110 -5.62 -0.54 3.71
CA TRP A 110 -5.19 0.50 4.63
C TRP A 110 -5.76 1.87 4.25
N THR A 111 -6.10 2.66 5.25
CA THR A 111 -6.55 4.07 5.11
C THR A 111 -5.90 4.93 6.20
N LYS A 112 -5.97 6.26 6.09
CA LYS A 112 -5.32 7.20 7.01
C LYS A 112 -6.14 8.45 7.27
N ALA A 113 -5.91 9.04 8.43
CA ALA A 113 -6.48 10.31 8.86
C ALA A 113 -8.02 10.29 8.72
N ASP A 114 -8.58 11.25 8.00
CA ASP A 114 -10.01 11.39 7.75
C ASP A 114 -10.45 10.86 6.36
N SER A 115 -9.60 10.06 5.70
CA SER A 115 -9.93 9.45 4.41
C SER A 115 -11.14 8.52 4.50
N VAL A 116 -12.13 8.79 3.67
CA VAL A 116 -13.23 7.87 3.37
C VAL A 116 -12.96 7.25 1.99
N THR A 117 -12.79 5.94 1.97
CA THR A 117 -12.39 5.19 0.77
C THR A 117 -13.20 3.92 0.65
N SER A 118 -13.73 3.63 -0.53
CA SER A 118 -14.31 2.33 -0.86
C SER A 118 -13.22 1.40 -1.37
N PHE A 119 -13.30 0.12 -0.98
CA PHE A 119 -12.41 -0.94 -1.45
C PHE A 119 -13.26 -2.04 -2.09
N ASP A 120 -12.76 -2.62 -3.17
CA ASP A 120 -13.37 -3.73 -3.89
C ASP A 120 -12.29 -4.60 -4.56
N ASP A 121 -12.67 -5.77 -5.08
CA ASP A 121 -11.77 -6.68 -5.81
C ASP A 121 -10.44 -6.97 -5.07
N PHE A 122 -10.48 -7.08 -3.73
CA PHE A 122 -9.30 -7.41 -2.93
C PHE A 122 -8.80 -8.82 -3.27
N SER A 123 -7.53 -8.94 -3.67
CA SER A 123 -6.91 -10.20 -4.01
C SER A 123 -5.46 -10.27 -3.54
N TYR A 124 -4.99 -11.48 -3.26
CA TYR A 124 -3.61 -11.76 -2.89
C TYR A 124 -3.26 -13.19 -3.26
N GLY A 125 -1.98 -13.47 -3.42
CA GLY A 125 -1.50 -14.80 -3.76
C GLY A 125 0.02 -14.87 -3.71
N THR A 126 0.55 -16.08 -3.88
CA THR A 126 1.96 -16.28 -4.20
C THR A 126 2.20 -15.95 -5.67
N LEU A 127 3.41 -15.48 -5.99
CA LEU A 127 3.88 -15.33 -7.37
C LEU A 127 4.36 -16.68 -7.93
#